data_AF-A0A9C7PS94-F1
#
_entry.id   AF-A0A9C7PS94-F1
#
_cell.length_a   1.000
_cell.length_b   1.000
_cell.length_c   1.000
_cell.angle_alpha   90.00
_cell.angle_beta   90.00
_cell.angle_gamma   90.00
#
_symmetry.space_group_name_H-M   'P 1'
#
loop_
_entity.id
_entity.type
_entity.pdbx_description
1 polymer ?
#
loop_
_entity_poly.entity_id
_entity_poly.type
_entity_poly.pdbx_seq_one_letter_code
_entity_poly.pdbx_strand_id
1 'polypeptide(L)'
;MYRPSQFIGYYPEAKKYSLFSSKGWWLNRWPFLGWLETVLKLCGFLCAYHVPEGVLFAPKWKSVTFPLWRRIELLTCGICTLLVTLGILDRIFYREVVSIIFIVFNNWAHWTVFLSLYKGLYDRKSLMYFLTFMILGDIVKLIFFKVHDFNIGSVAKAVLYYLTSLFVISYLFIMFLEQYFNNAVSERKYK
;
A
#
# COMPACT_ATOMS: atom_id res chain seq x y z
N MET A 1 21.58 17.58 -0.30
CA MET A 1 20.14 17.26 -0.44
C MET A 1 19.39 18.57 -0.66
N TYR A 2 18.63 18.70 -1.75
CA TYR A 2 17.92 19.94 -2.07
C TYR A 2 16.57 20.03 -1.35
N ARG A 3 16.13 21.25 -0.97
CA ARG A 3 14.83 21.50 -0.35
C ARG A 3 14.19 22.75 -0.98
N PRO A 4 13.07 22.63 -1.72
CA PRO A 4 12.39 23.77 -2.31
C PRO A 4 11.73 24.65 -1.24
N SER A 5 11.50 25.92 -1.57
CA SER A 5 10.81 26.90 -0.72
C SER A 5 9.31 26.62 -0.57
N GLN A 6 8.71 25.97 -1.57
CA GLN A 6 7.30 25.62 -1.62
C GLN A 6 7.09 24.15 -1.97
N PHE A 7 5.86 23.67 -1.78
CA PHE A 7 5.46 22.33 -2.20
C PHE A 7 5.54 22.23 -3.73
N ILE A 8 6.20 21.19 -4.24
CA ILE A 8 6.22 20.89 -5.68
C ILE A 8 5.25 19.74 -5.94
N GLY A 9 4.06 20.06 -6.46
CA GLY A 9 3.04 19.09 -6.87
C GLY A 9 3.04 18.77 -8.37
N TYR A 10 3.76 19.57 -9.17
CA TYR A 10 3.79 19.48 -10.62
C TYR A 10 5.09 18.83 -11.12
N TYR A 11 4.97 17.76 -11.90
CA TYR A 11 6.12 16.95 -12.30
C TYR A 11 7.20 17.64 -13.11
N PRO A 12 6.92 18.50 -14.11
CA PRO A 12 7.99 19.19 -14.83
C PRO A 12 8.93 19.98 -13.92
N GLU A 13 8.41 20.54 -12.82
CA GLU A 13 9.23 21.21 -11.81
C GLU A 13 10.07 20.21 -11.01
N ALA A 14 9.48 19.07 -10.67
CA ALA A 14 10.16 18.02 -9.93
C ALA A 14 11.21 17.24 -10.76
N LYS A 15 11.03 17.16 -12.09
CA LYS A 15 11.99 16.52 -13.01
C LYS A 15 13.37 17.18 -12.95
N LYS A 16 13.43 18.46 -12.55
CA LYS A 16 14.67 19.19 -12.24
C LYS A 16 15.50 18.54 -11.12
N TYR A 17 14.98 17.54 -10.42
CA TYR A 17 15.64 16.78 -9.35
C TYR A 17 15.61 15.26 -9.58
N SER A 18 15.26 14.81 -10.78
CA SER A 18 15.19 13.37 -11.14
C SER A 18 16.58 12.72 -11.26
N LEU A 19 16.63 11.42 -11.61
CA LEU A 19 17.88 10.68 -11.88
C LEU A 19 18.80 11.35 -12.92
N PHE A 20 18.22 12.07 -13.87
CA PHE A 20 18.99 12.77 -14.91
C PHE A 20 19.44 14.18 -14.49
N SER A 21 19.14 14.60 -13.25
CA SER A 21 19.56 15.88 -12.70
C SER A 21 20.83 15.74 -11.86
N SER A 22 21.72 16.73 -12.00
CA SER A 22 22.89 16.90 -11.14
C SER A 22 22.53 17.26 -9.69
N LYS A 23 21.29 17.67 -9.40
CA LYS A 23 20.85 18.15 -8.08
C LYS A 23 20.66 17.04 -7.03
N GLY A 24 20.76 15.78 -7.41
CA GLY A 24 20.75 14.67 -6.45
C GLY A 24 19.37 14.40 -5.83
N TRP A 25 19.36 13.75 -4.66
CA TRP A 25 18.16 13.53 -3.85
C TRP A 25 17.63 14.83 -3.22
N TRP A 26 16.31 14.92 -3.06
CA TRP A 26 15.63 16.11 -2.55
C TRP A 26 14.50 15.77 -1.58
N LEU A 27 14.08 16.78 -0.81
CA LEU A 27 13.05 16.68 0.21
C LEU A 27 11.93 17.68 -0.08
N ASN A 28 10.75 17.19 -0.43
CA ASN A 28 9.62 18.07 -0.76
C ASN A 28 9.00 18.70 0.51
N ARG A 29 8.30 19.82 0.38
CA ARG A 29 7.54 20.45 1.48
C ARG A 29 6.10 19.97 1.46
N TRP A 30 5.86 18.76 1.96
CA TRP A 30 4.53 18.13 1.94
C TRP A 30 3.50 18.96 2.72
N PRO A 31 2.31 19.23 2.16
CA PRO A 31 1.22 19.88 2.89
C PRO A 31 0.57 18.90 3.88
N PHE A 32 -0.32 19.42 4.74
CA PHE A 32 -0.98 18.65 5.79
C PHE A 32 -1.59 17.33 5.30
N LEU A 33 -2.33 17.34 4.19
CA LEU A 33 -2.96 16.13 3.64
C LEU A 33 -1.94 15.05 3.24
N GLY A 34 -0.75 15.43 2.77
CA GLY A 34 0.31 14.48 2.46
C GLY A 34 0.88 13.81 3.72
N TRP A 35 1.04 14.58 4.80
CA TRP A 35 1.43 14.02 6.10
C TRP A 35 0.34 13.15 6.71
N LEU A 36 -0.94 13.55 6.57
CA LEU A 36 -2.07 12.75 7.04
C LEU A 36 -2.14 11.39 6.35
N GLU A 37 -2.00 11.34 5.00
CA GLU A 37 -1.87 10.06 4.28
C GLU A 37 -0.74 9.21 4.88
N THR A 38 0.43 9.82 5.05
CA THR A 38 1.63 9.15 5.52
C THR A 38 1.42 8.53 6.90
N VAL A 39 0.88 9.30 7.86
CA VAL A 39 0.60 8.83 9.23
C VAL A 39 -0.41 7.70 9.23
N LEU A 40 -1.51 7.82 8.47
CA LEU A 40 -2.52 6.76 8.38
C LEU A 40 -1.90 5.45 7.86
N LYS A 41 -1.09 5.51 6.80
CA LYS A 41 -0.43 4.32 6.27
C LYS A 41 0.62 3.76 7.21
N LEU A 42 1.37 4.60 7.92
CA LEU A 42 2.29 4.15 8.97
C LEU A 42 1.56 3.36 10.05
N CYS A 43 0.39 3.82 10.51
CA CYS A 43 -0.45 3.04 11.43
C CYS A 43 -0.84 1.68 10.82
N GLY A 44 -1.19 1.66 9.53
CA GLY A 44 -1.41 0.42 8.78
C GLY A 44 -0.18 -0.50 8.82
N PHE A 45 1.03 0.02 8.58
CA PHE A 45 2.25 -0.80 8.57
C PHE A 45 2.50 -1.48 9.92
N LEU A 46 2.19 -0.80 11.03
CA LEU A 46 2.29 -1.39 12.38
C LEU A 46 1.33 -2.57 12.57
N CYS A 47 0.17 -2.54 11.93
CA CYS A 47 -0.77 -3.67 11.92
C CYS A 47 -0.29 -4.85 11.06
N ALA A 48 0.56 -4.61 10.06
CA ALA A 48 1.12 -5.69 9.23
C ALA A 48 2.13 -6.56 9.99
N TYR A 49 2.79 -6.04 11.02
CA TYR A 49 3.91 -6.70 11.70
C TYR A 49 3.51 -7.86 12.63
N HIS A 50 2.23 -7.98 13.01
CA HIS A 50 1.79 -8.97 14.02
C HIS A 50 1.68 -10.43 13.52
N VAL A 51 2.49 -10.79 12.52
CA VAL A 51 2.66 -12.17 12.07
C VAL A 51 3.54 -12.88 13.10
N PRO A 52 3.08 -13.98 13.73
CA PRO A 52 3.82 -14.63 14.80
C PRO A 52 5.27 -14.97 14.36
N GLU A 53 6.26 -14.50 15.13
CA GLU A 53 7.70 -14.54 14.80
C GLU A 53 8.23 -15.96 14.53
N GLY A 54 7.53 -17.01 14.97
CA GLY A 54 7.94 -18.41 14.84
C GLY A 54 7.89 -19.02 13.43
N VAL A 55 7.58 -18.26 12.38
CA VAL A 55 7.24 -18.79 11.04
C VAL A 55 8.20 -18.31 9.92
N LEU A 56 9.23 -17.53 10.25
CA LEU A 56 10.20 -17.10 9.24
C LEU A 56 11.06 -18.25 8.69
N PHE A 57 11.17 -19.37 9.40
CA PHE A 57 12.11 -20.47 9.05
C PHE A 57 11.50 -21.86 8.82
N ALA A 58 10.17 -22.00 8.74
CA ALA A 58 9.55 -23.31 8.48
C ALA A 58 8.89 -23.38 7.09
N PRO A 59 9.60 -23.84 6.04
CA PRO A 59 8.98 -24.19 4.78
C PRO A 59 8.37 -25.59 4.90
N LYS A 60 7.24 -25.72 5.61
CA LYS A 60 6.36 -26.86 5.35
C LYS A 60 5.42 -26.47 4.24
N TRP A 61 5.89 -26.67 3.01
CA TRP A 61 5.09 -26.73 1.79
C TRP A 61 4.16 -27.95 1.88
N LYS A 62 3.27 -27.97 2.87
CA LYS A 62 2.11 -28.85 2.79
C LYS A 62 1.27 -28.31 1.65
N SER A 63 0.69 -29.21 0.87
CA SER A 63 -0.29 -28.88 -0.17
C SER A 63 -1.51 -28.21 0.48
N VAL A 64 -1.42 -26.91 0.77
CA VAL A 64 -2.52 -26.15 1.35
C VAL A 64 -3.50 -25.87 0.22
N THR A 65 -4.54 -26.69 0.14
CA THR A 65 -5.68 -26.43 -0.71
C THR A 65 -6.54 -25.35 -0.06
N PHE A 66 -6.38 -24.11 -0.52
CA PHE A 66 -7.23 -23.00 -0.09
C PHE A 66 -8.65 -23.14 -0.65
N PRO A 67 -9.69 -22.75 0.12
CA PRO A 67 -11.03 -22.55 -0.42
C PRO A 67 -11.01 -21.44 -1.49
N LEU A 68 -11.96 -21.46 -2.42
CA LEU A 68 -11.98 -20.56 -3.59
C LEU A 68 -11.88 -19.08 -3.20
N TRP A 69 -12.65 -18.64 -2.20
CA TRP A 69 -12.65 -17.24 -1.76
C TRP A 69 -11.27 -16.80 -1.24
N ARG A 70 -10.53 -17.67 -0.55
CA ARG A 70 -9.18 -17.36 -0.08
C ARG A 70 -8.18 -17.26 -1.24
N ARG A 71 -8.36 -18.05 -2.30
CA ARG A 71 -7.54 -17.92 -3.52
C ARG A 71 -7.77 -16.59 -4.21
N ILE A 72 -9.03 -16.14 -4.27
CA ILE A 72 -9.39 -14.84 -4.83
C ILE A 72 -8.79 -13.72 -3.98
N GLU A 73 -8.91 -13.80 -2.66
CA GLU A 73 -8.31 -12.84 -1.74
C GLU A 73 -6.78 -12.76 -1.88
N LEU A 74 -6.11 -13.91 -1.94
CA LEU A 74 -4.66 -14.01 -2.19
C LEU A 74 -4.27 -13.40 -3.53
N LEU A 75 -5.05 -13.66 -4.58
CA LEU A 75 -4.81 -13.10 -5.90
C LEU A 75 -4.95 -11.57 -5.88
N THR A 76 -6.03 -11.04 -5.29
CA THR A 76 -6.24 -9.60 -5.15
C THR A 76 -5.12 -8.95 -4.33
N CYS A 77 -4.78 -9.51 -3.17
CA CYS A 77 -3.69 -9.03 -2.32
C CYS A 77 -2.33 -9.09 -3.04
N GLY A 78 -2.07 -10.17 -3.78
CA GLY A 78 -0.87 -10.34 -4.59
C GLY A 78 -0.74 -9.30 -5.69
N ILE A 79 -1.82 -9.02 -6.43
CA ILE A 79 -1.85 -7.95 -7.44
C ILE A 79 -1.55 -6.59 -6.80
N CYS A 80 -2.21 -6.25 -5.69
CA CYS A 80 -1.92 -5.01 -4.96
C CYS A 80 -0.45 -4.92 -4.54
N THR A 81 0.11 -6.00 -3.99
CA THR A 81 1.50 -6.07 -3.54
C THR A 81 2.48 -5.87 -4.70
N LEU A 82 2.22 -6.48 -5.86
CA LEU A 82 3.04 -6.31 -7.06
C LEU A 82 2.96 -4.87 -7.59
N LEU A 83 1.77 -4.26 -7.61
CA LEU A 83 1.60 -2.87 -8.03
C LEU A 83 2.36 -1.89 -7.11
N VAL A 84 2.35 -2.12 -5.78
CA VAL A 84 3.16 -1.34 -4.84
C VAL A 84 4.65 -1.54 -5.08
N THR A 85 5.08 -2.77 -5.37
CA THR A 85 6.48 -3.08 -5.72
C THR A 85 6.90 -2.31 -6.97
N LEU A 86 6.07 -2.28 -8.02
CA LEU A 86 6.33 -1.49 -9.23
C LEU A 86 6.42 0.01 -8.96
N GLY A 87 5.65 0.52 -7.99
CA GLY A 87 5.73 1.91 -7.56
C GLY A 87 7.11 2.33 -7.03
N ILE A 88 7.94 1.39 -6.56
CA ILE A 88 9.32 1.69 -6.14
C ILE A 88 10.13 2.26 -7.30
N LEU A 89 9.93 1.72 -8.51
CA LEU A 89 10.64 2.19 -9.71
C LEU A 89 10.33 3.67 -9.96
N ASP A 90 9.05 4.06 -9.92
CA ASP A 90 8.63 5.46 -10.05
C ASP A 90 9.31 6.36 -9.00
N ARG A 91 9.42 5.91 -7.74
CA ARG A 91 10.07 6.69 -6.68
C ARG A 91 11.58 6.80 -6.84
N ILE A 92 12.24 5.77 -7.37
CA ILE A 92 13.66 5.81 -7.69
C ILE A 92 13.92 6.86 -8.78
N PHE A 93 13.07 6.96 -9.81
CA PHE A 93 13.21 7.99 -10.84
C PHE A 93 13.02 9.41 -10.30
N TYR A 94 12.12 9.58 -9.32
CA TYR A 94 11.76 10.87 -8.76
C TYR A 94 12.70 11.39 -7.66
N ARG A 95 13.42 10.48 -6.97
CA ARG A 95 14.47 10.77 -5.96
C ARG A 95 14.03 11.68 -4.81
N GLU A 96 12.77 11.62 -4.43
CA GLU A 96 12.26 12.34 -3.28
C GLU A 96 12.35 11.44 -2.03
N VAL A 97 13.08 11.91 -1.02
CA VAL A 97 13.54 11.10 0.11
C VAL A 97 12.38 10.56 0.94
N VAL A 98 11.35 11.36 1.21
CA VAL A 98 10.21 10.89 2.01
C VAL A 98 9.46 9.80 1.26
N SER A 99 9.23 10.00 -0.03
CA SER A 99 8.48 9.07 -0.89
C SER A 99 9.18 7.73 -1.07
N ILE A 100 10.51 7.69 -1.18
CA ILE A 100 11.25 6.43 -1.32
C ILE A 100 11.23 5.64 0.00
N ILE A 101 11.45 6.32 1.13
CA ILE A 101 11.42 5.69 2.46
C ILE A 101 10.02 5.12 2.69
N PHE A 102 9.00 5.93 2.42
CA PHE A 102 7.60 5.54 2.57
C PHE A 102 7.24 4.32 1.72
N ILE A 103 7.61 4.30 0.43
CA ILE A 103 7.20 3.19 -0.44
C ILE A 103 7.93 1.89 -0.09
N VAL A 104 9.15 1.96 0.43
CA VAL A 104 9.88 0.77 0.91
C VAL A 104 9.14 0.16 2.09
N PHE A 105 8.77 0.95 3.10
CA PHE A 105 8.00 0.44 4.24
C PHE A 105 6.59 -0.02 3.83
N ASN A 106 5.94 0.71 2.92
CA ASN A 106 4.64 0.31 2.37
C ASN A 106 4.73 -1.05 1.67
N ASN A 107 5.75 -1.25 0.83
CA ASN A 107 5.95 -2.50 0.11
C ASN A 107 6.25 -3.66 1.07
N TRP A 108 7.10 -3.42 2.07
CA TRP A 108 7.38 -4.40 3.12
C TRP A 108 6.11 -4.83 3.87
N ALA A 109 5.25 -3.89 4.24
CA ALA A 109 3.98 -4.18 4.91
C ALA A 109 3.04 -5.03 4.03
N HIS A 110 2.93 -4.70 2.74
CA HIS A 110 2.12 -5.48 1.78
C HIS A 110 2.63 -6.90 1.60
N TRP A 111 3.95 -7.08 1.41
CA TRP A 111 4.55 -8.40 1.32
C TRP A 111 4.36 -9.22 2.60
N THR A 112 4.45 -8.57 3.76
CA THR A 112 4.20 -9.22 5.06
C THR A 112 2.77 -9.74 5.15
N VAL A 113 1.77 -8.92 4.81
CA VAL A 113 0.36 -9.34 4.79
C VAL A 113 0.13 -10.46 3.77
N PHE A 114 0.63 -10.31 2.54
CA PHE A 114 0.49 -11.31 1.48
C PHE A 114 1.06 -12.67 1.89
N LEU A 115 2.30 -12.69 2.42
CA LEU A 115 2.94 -13.93 2.86
C LEU A 115 2.22 -14.56 4.06
N SER A 116 1.61 -13.75 4.93
CA SER A 116 0.84 -14.23 6.09
C SER A 116 -0.45 -14.89 5.67
N LEU A 117 -1.19 -14.26 4.73
CA LEU A 117 -2.36 -14.86 4.09
C LEU A 117 -1.97 -16.15 3.37
N TYR A 118 -0.87 -16.13 2.62
CA TYR A 118 -0.40 -17.27 1.84
C TYR A 118 0.04 -18.45 2.71
N LYS A 119 0.58 -18.19 3.90
CA LYS A 119 0.90 -19.22 4.88
C LYS A 119 -0.31 -19.63 5.74
N GLY A 120 -1.43 -18.90 5.65
CA GLY A 120 -2.60 -19.09 6.52
C GLY A 120 -2.33 -18.71 7.98
N LEU A 121 -1.35 -17.85 8.24
CA LEU A 121 -0.85 -17.49 9.57
C LEU A 121 -0.99 -15.98 9.75
N TYR A 122 -2.21 -15.54 9.96
CA TYR A 122 -2.53 -14.13 10.11
C TYR A 122 -3.60 -13.96 11.20
N ASP A 123 -3.53 -12.84 11.91
CA ASP A 123 -4.61 -12.39 12.78
C ASP A 123 -5.62 -11.57 11.98
N ARG A 124 -6.89 -11.98 12.04
CA ARG A 124 -7.96 -11.31 11.30
C ARG A 124 -8.15 -9.86 11.75
N LYS A 125 -8.03 -9.56 13.04
CA LYS A 125 -8.20 -8.17 13.51
C LYS A 125 -7.11 -7.27 12.95
N SER A 126 -5.87 -7.73 12.99
CA SER A 126 -4.70 -7.03 12.42
C SER A 126 -4.85 -6.79 10.92
N LEU A 127 -5.33 -7.79 10.16
CA LEU A 127 -5.65 -7.62 8.74
C LEU A 127 -6.72 -6.55 8.51
N MET A 128 -7.82 -6.58 9.28
CA MET A 128 -8.90 -5.59 9.14
C MET A 128 -8.42 -4.17 9.47
N TYR A 129 -7.58 -4.00 10.50
CA TYR A 129 -6.98 -2.70 10.81
C TYR A 129 -6.02 -2.24 9.71
N PHE A 130 -5.16 -3.12 9.22
CA PHE A 130 -4.29 -2.83 8.07
C PHE A 130 -5.11 -2.30 6.89
N LEU A 131 -6.12 -3.05 6.44
CA LEU A 131 -6.96 -2.67 5.30
C LEU A 131 -7.70 -1.34 5.55
N THR A 132 -8.22 -1.13 6.76
CA THR A 132 -8.91 0.12 7.12
C THR A 132 -7.99 1.32 7.03
N PHE A 133 -6.79 1.25 7.61
CA PHE A 133 -5.81 2.34 7.54
C PHE A 133 -5.33 2.60 6.11
N MET A 134 -5.13 1.54 5.32
CA MET A 134 -4.76 1.66 3.91
C MET A 134 -5.86 2.36 3.08
N ILE A 135 -7.13 1.98 3.28
CA ILE A 135 -8.29 2.63 2.65
C ILE A 135 -8.36 4.10 3.04
N LEU A 136 -8.28 4.43 4.34
CA LEU A 136 -8.34 5.82 4.81
C LEU A 136 -7.19 6.65 4.24
N GLY A 137 -5.98 6.09 4.21
CA GLY A 137 -4.83 6.72 3.57
C GLY A 137 -5.08 7.01 2.09
N ASP A 138 -5.58 6.03 1.32
CA ASP A 138 -5.85 6.21 -0.11
C ASP A 138 -7.01 7.18 -0.39
N ILE A 139 -8.03 7.24 0.48
CA ILE A 139 -9.07 8.27 0.40
C ILE A 139 -8.46 9.67 0.61
N VAL A 140 -7.62 9.85 1.64
CA VAL A 140 -6.89 11.11 1.86
C VAL A 140 -6.02 11.45 0.65
N LYS A 141 -5.37 10.46 0.04
CA LYS A 141 -4.57 10.63 -1.17
C LYS A 141 -5.40 11.10 -2.37
N LEU A 142 -6.58 10.52 -2.58
CA LEU A 142 -7.52 10.94 -3.63
C LEU A 142 -7.99 12.38 -3.41
N ILE A 143 -8.31 12.75 -2.16
CA ILE A 143 -8.66 14.14 -1.79
C ILE A 143 -7.47 15.06 -2.05
N PHE A 144 -6.26 14.66 -1.68
CA PHE A 144 -5.03 15.40 -1.93
C PHE A 144 -4.82 15.67 -3.42
N PHE A 145 -5.00 14.66 -4.29
CA PHE A 145 -4.92 14.85 -5.75
C PHE A 145 -5.94 15.85 -6.28
N LYS A 146 -7.08 16.00 -5.62
CA LYS A 146 -8.15 16.92 -6.01
C LYS A 146 -7.82 18.34 -5.58
N VAL A 147 -7.37 18.52 -4.34
CA VAL A 147 -7.12 19.82 -3.72
C VAL A 147 -5.84 20.47 -4.26
N HIS A 148 -4.77 19.71 -4.49
CA HIS A 148 -3.45 20.26 -4.84
C HIS A 148 -3.08 20.15 -6.32
N ASP A 149 -4.05 19.82 -7.19
CA ASP A 149 -3.87 19.61 -8.62
C ASP A 149 -2.62 18.77 -8.98
N PHE A 150 -2.36 17.75 -8.16
CA PHE A 150 -1.13 16.98 -8.23
C PHE A 150 -1.04 16.18 -9.54
N ASN A 151 0.10 16.28 -10.23
CA ASN A 151 0.30 15.68 -11.54
C ASN A 151 1.73 15.10 -11.68
N ILE A 152 1.84 13.79 -11.94
CA ILE A 152 3.11 13.06 -12.17
C ILE A 152 3.35 12.84 -13.67
N GLY A 153 3.79 13.86 -14.38
CA GLY A 153 4.59 13.71 -15.60
C GLY A 153 3.87 13.08 -16.76
N SER A 154 4.41 11.96 -17.28
CA SER A 154 3.83 11.18 -18.37
C SER A 154 2.63 10.33 -17.94
N VAL A 155 2.39 10.19 -16.63
CA VAL A 155 1.23 9.47 -16.10
C VAL A 155 0.10 10.48 -15.98
N ALA A 156 -0.90 10.33 -16.84
CA ALA A 156 -2.08 11.18 -16.79
C ALA A 156 -2.68 11.18 -15.38
N LYS A 157 -3.08 12.35 -14.88
CA LYS A 157 -3.75 12.51 -13.57
C LYS A 157 -4.84 11.45 -13.37
N ALA A 158 -5.61 11.17 -14.41
CA ALA A 158 -6.62 10.11 -14.43
C ALA A 158 -6.06 8.74 -14.00
N VAL A 159 -4.89 8.33 -14.47
CA VAL A 159 -4.25 7.05 -14.10
C VAL A 159 -3.94 7.01 -12.61
N LEU A 160 -3.45 8.10 -12.00
CA LEU A 160 -3.20 8.15 -10.56
C LEU A 160 -4.50 7.97 -9.76
N TYR A 161 -5.59 8.60 -10.20
CA TYR A 161 -6.91 8.42 -9.61
C TYR A 161 -7.43 6.99 -9.76
N TYR A 162 -7.32 6.41 -10.96
CA TYR A 162 -7.80 5.05 -11.22
C TYR A 162 -7.02 4.01 -10.43
N LEU A 163 -5.69 4.09 -10.40
CA LEU A 163 -4.85 3.18 -9.63
C LEU A 163 -5.17 3.28 -8.13
N THR A 164 -5.23 4.50 -7.59
CA THR A 164 -5.53 4.69 -6.15
C THR A 164 -6.95 4.22 -5.80
N SER A 165 -7.93 4.48 -6.67
CA SER A 165 -9.30 3.98 -6.49
C SER A 165 -9.37 2.46 -6.56
N LEU A 166 -8.59 1.84 -7.46
CA LEU A 166 -8.50 0.39 -7.57
C LEU A 166 -7.95 -0.23 -6.29
N PHE A 167 -6.97 0.39 -5.62
CA PHE A 167 -6.50 -0.05 -4.31
C PHE A 167 -7.61 -0.01 -3.26
N VAL A 168 -8.33 1.11 -3.15
CA VAL A 168 -9.48 1.23 -2.23
C VAL A 168 -10.51 0.12 -2.46
N ILE A 169 -10.91 -0.10 -3.73
CA ILE A 169 -11.87 -1.14 -4.10
C ILE A 169 -11.33 -2.53 -3.76
N SER A 170 -10.05 -2.79 -4.04
CA SER A 170 -9.40 -4.08 -3.75
C SER A 170 -9.36 -4.37 -2.25
N TYR A 171 -9.04 -3.38 -1.42
CA TYR A 171 -9.05 -3.53 0.02
C TYR A 171 -10.45 -3.76 0.58
N LEU A 172 -11.46 -3.01 0.10
CA LEU A 172 -12.86 -3.22 0.47
C LEU A 172 -13.33 -4.63 0.08
N PHE A 173 -12.92 -5.11 -1.09
CA PHE A 173 -13.25 -6.45 -1.55
C PHE A 173 -12.61 -7.54 -0.68
N ILE A 174 -11.34 -7.39 -0.30
CA ILE A 174 -10.66 -8.29 0.65
C ILE A 174 -11.41 -8.28 2.00
N MET A 175 -11.74 -7.10 2.54
CA MET A 175 -12.51 -7.00 3.79
C MET A 175 -13.87 -7.72 3.69
N PHE A 176 -14.57 -7.57 2.57
CA PHE A 176 -15.84 -8.26 2.32
C PHE A 176 -15.67 -9.78 2.33
N LEU A 177 -14.68 -10.31 1.60
CA LEU A 177 -14.41 -11.75 1.55
C LEU A 177 -14.09 -12.29 2.95
N GLU A 178 -13.22 -11.59 3.67
CA GLU A 178 -12.79 -11.98 5.01
C GLU A 178 -13.96 -11.95 6.01
N GLN A 179 -14.87 -10.99 5.89
CA GLN A 179 -16.00 -10.84 6.81
C GLN A 179 -17.13 -11.81 6.52
N TYR A 180 -17.53 -11.96 5.26
CA TYR A 180 -18.67 -12.78 4.89
C TYR A 180 -18.35 -14.27 4.99
N PHE A 181 -17.24 -14.73 4.40
CA PHE A 181 -16.96 -16.15 4.29
C PHE A 181 -16.39 -16.77 5.56
N ASN A 182 -15.61 -16.05 6.37
CA ASN A 182 -15.14 -16.60 7.65
C ASN A 182 -16.25 -16.70 8.69
N ASN A 183 -17.15 -15.71 8.75
CA ASN A 183 -18.27 -15.75 9.70
C ASN A 183 -19.18 -16.96 9.39
N ALA A 184 -19.50 -17.18 8.11
CA ALA A 184 -20.31 -18.31 7.66
C ALA A 184 -19.66 -19.69 7.91
N VAL A 185 -18.32 -19.76 8.01
CA VAL A 185 -17.60 -20.98 8.36
C VAL A 185 -17.57 -21.18 9.88
N SER A 186 -17.43 -20.12 10.67
CA SER A 186 -17.46 -20.22 12.14
C SER A 186 -18.82 -20.70 12.64
N GLU A 187 -19.94 -20.20 12.10
CA GLU A 187 -21.28 -20.60 12.51
C GLU A 187 -21.59 -22.07 12.21
N ARG A 188 -21.02 -22.62 11.14
CA ARG A 188 -21.17 -24.03 10.77
C ARG A 188 -20.42 -25.00 11.68
N LYS A 189 -19.41 -24.56 12.42
CA LYS A 189 -18.69 -25.41 13.39
C LYS A 189 -19.43 -25.58 14.72
N TYR A 190 -20.40 -24.72 15.01
CA TYR A 190 -21.16 -24.72 16.26
C TYR A 190 -22.61 -25.23 16.10
N LYS A 191 -22.95 -25.77 14.93
CA LYS A 191 -24.17 -26.52 14.67
C LYS A 191 -23.81 -27.98 14.47
#